data_AF-A0A527ZDF3-F1
#
_entry.id   AF-A0A527ZDF3-F1
#
_cell.length_a   1.000
_cell.length_b   1.000
_cell.length_c   1.000
_cell.angle_alpha   90.00
_cell.angle_beta   90.00
_cell.angle_gamma   90.00
#
_symmetry.space_group_name_H-M   'P 1'
#
loop_
_entity.id
_entity.type
_entity.pdbx_description
1 polymer ?
#
loop_
_entity_poly.entity_id
_entity_poly.type
_entity_poly.pdbx_seq_one_letter_code
_entity_poly.pdbx_strand_id
1 'polypeptide(L)'
;ELPAQLCERNSLKYGHRRGPPARSMLQGKQDRTFPTSTSAVSDSCLGKTSGRGRLSAMPKETELKPASGATPLIAIAAAAVDTETTGPDATKARVIQIGAIGIAHGKVVQEAQLDLLIDPGEAIPSEASLVHGITDADVDGAGSFPDAWAQFQAFIGDRILVGHS
;
A
#
# COMPACT_ATOMS: atom_id res chain seq x y z
N GLU A 1 -42.70 0.84 -3.31
CA GLU A 1 -42.58 2.29 -3.54
C GLU A 1 -43.45 3.06 -2.55
N LEU A 2 -43.00 4.28 -2.21
CA LEU A 2 -43.44 5.27 -1.19
C LEU A 2 -42.76 5.18 0.19
N PRO A 3 -42.43 6.33 0.83
CA PRO A 3 -41.36 7.25 0.44
C PRO A 3 -40.45 7.65 1.63
N ALA A 4 -39.41 8.43 1.32
CA ALA A 4 -38.49 9.05 2.26
C ALA A 4 -39.12 10.19 3.10
N GLN A 5 -38.41 10.51 4.18
CA GLN A 5 -38.41 11.74 4.99
C GLN A 5 -39.26 11.76 6.28
N LEU A 6 -38.56 11.67 7.41
CA LEU A 6 -38.74 12.68 8.45
C LEU A 6 -37.38 13.04 9.07
N CYS A 7 -37.05 14.32 8.92
CA CYS A 7 -35.89 14.99 9.46
C CYS A 7 -36.27 15.61 10.80
N GLU A 8 -35.64 15.19 11.90
CA GLU A 8 -35.67 15.96 13.15
C GLU A 8 -34.27 16.15 13.72
N ARG A 9 -33.83 17.40 13.56
CA ARG A 9 -32.98 18.23 14.41
C ARG A 9 -32.50 17.60 15.72
N ASN A 10 -31.18 17.62 15.92
CA ASN A 10 -30.67 18.05 17.22
C ASN A 10 -29.45 18.96 17.08
N SER A 11 -29.66 20.23 17.42
CA SER A 11 -28.66 21.28 17.49
C SER A 11 -27.88 21.15 18.79
N LEU A 12 -26.58 20.86 18.72
CA LEU A 12 -25.67 21.13 19.82
C LEU A 12 -24.55 22.06 19.35
N LYS A 13 -24.67 23.28 19.87
CA LYS A 13 -23.76 24.42 19.72
C LYS A 13 -22.37 24.03 20.25
N TYR A 14 -21.33 24.16 19.42
CA TYR A 14 -19.95 24.31 19.91
C TYR A 14 -19.35 25.62 19.38
N GLY A 15 -18.86 26.40 20.34
CA GLY A 15 -18.54 27.80 20.18
C GLY A 15 -17.19 28.09 19.54
N HIS A 16 -17.09 29.33 19.06
CA HIS A 16 -15.87 30.01 18.66
C HIS A 16 -14.71 29.79 19.65
N ARG A 17 -13.59 29.30 19.13
CA ARG A 17 -12.27 29.64 19.66
C ARG A 17 -11.35 30.07 18.52
N ARG A 18 -10.67 31.18 18.77
CA ARG A 18 -9.85 31.99 17.87
C ARG A 18 -8.54 31.27 17.55
N GLY A 19 -8.09 31.33 16.29
CA GLY A 19 -6.76 30.87 15.89
C GLY A 19 -5.65 31.87 16.31
N PRO A 20 -4.40 31.41 16.49
CA PRO A 20 -3.26 32.30 16.72
C PRO A 20 -2.65 32.81 15.38
N PRO A 21 -2.02 34.00 15.38
CA PRO A 21 -1.52 34.62 14.15
C PRO A 21 -0.13 34.12 13.71
N ALA A 22 0.13 34.27 12.41
CA ALA A 22 1.39 33.98 11.73
C ALA A 22 2.56 34.83 12.24
N ARG A 23 3.77 34.25 12.22
CA ARG A 23 5.03 34.98 12.47
C ARG A 23 6.05 34.75 11.35
N SER A 24 6.71 35.87 11.04
CA SER A 24 7.57 36.21 9.90
C SER A 24 8.80 35.35 9.66
N MET A 25 9.19 35.33 8.38
CA MET A 25 10.49 34.97 7.80
C MET A 25 11.71 35.48 8.59
N LEU A 26 12.75 34.65 8.62
CA LEU A 26 14.16 35.06 8.57
C LEU A 26 14.94 34.04 7.72
N GLN A 27 15.62 34.53 6.68
CA GLN A 27 16.64 33.82 5.92
C GLN A 27 17.86 33.49 6.80
N GLY A 28 18.45 32.31 6.57
CA GLY A 28 19.80 31.96 7.00
C GLY A 28 20.40 30.91 6.08
N LYS A 29 21.26 31.36 5.15
CA LYS A 29 22.24 30.52 4.44
C LYS A 29 23.14 29.83 5.48
N GLN A 30 23.41 28.54 5.31
CA GLN A 30 24.77 28.03 5.50
C GLN A 30 25.02 26.73 4.76
N ASP A 31 26.28 26.66 4.34
CA ASP A 31 26.94 25.77 3.40
C ASP A 31 27.58 24.60 4.16
N ARG A 32 27.85 23.52 3.42
CA ARG A 32 28.90 22.49 3.63
C ARG A 32 28.54 21.09 4.17
N THR A 33 28.86 20.15 3.26
CA THR A 33 29.62 18.90 3.44
C THR A 33 28.99 17.71 4.15
N PHE A 34 28.95 16.60 3.39
CA PHE A 34 28.64 15.23 3.79
C PHE A 34 29.62 14.68 4.84
N PRO A 35 29.14 14.01 5.89
CA PRO A 35 29.90 13.00 6.60
C PRO A 35 29.53 11.59 6.12
N THR A 36 30.54 10.85 5.65
CA THR A 36 30.55 9.39 5.65
C THR A 36 30.79 8.90 7.08
N SER A 37 29.83 8.21 7.67
CA SER A 37 30.12 7.28 8.77
C SER A 37 29.06 6.20 8.88
N THR A 38 29.52 4.97 8.69
CA THR A 38 28.91 3.71 9.06
C THR A 38 28.53 3.72 10.54
N SER A 39 27.25 3.60 10.85
CA SER A 39 26.78 3.17 12.16
C SER A 39 25.49 2.38 11.99
N ALA A 40 25.50 1.16 12.54
CA ALA A 40 24.41 0.19 12.52
C ALA A 40 23.08 0.83 12.89
N VAL A 41 22.09 0.70 11.99
CA VAL A 41 20.71 1.08 12.27
C VAL A 41 20.13 -0.06 13.12
N SER A 42 19.91 0.26 14.39
CA SER A 42 19.25 -0.60 15.35
C SER A 42 17.78 -0.81 14.97
N ASP A 43 17.38 -2.08 15.01
CA ASP A 43 16.00 -2.56 14.92
C ASP A 43 15.10 -1.89 15.96
N SER A 44 14.35 -0.86 15.57
CA SER A 44 13.12 -0.44 16.26
C SER A 44 12.34 0.58 15.45
N CYS A 45 11.84 0.19 14.28
CA CYS A 45 10.83 0.97 13.55
C CYS A 45 9.76 0.06 12.95
N LEU A 46 9.24 -0.90 13.72
CA LEU A 46 7.87 -1.37 13.48
C LEU A 46 6.91 -0.31 14.05
N GLY A 47 6.77 0.79 13.32
CA GLY A 47 5.59 1.63 13.43
C GLY A 47 4.38 0.75 13.10
N LYS A 48 3.31 0.86 13.90
CA LYS A 48 2.04 0.18 13.64
C LYS A 48 1.49 0.69 12.31
N THR A 49 1.80 0.03 11.20
CA THR A 49 1.20 0.34 9.89
C THR A 49 -0.23 -0.15 9.93
N SER A 50 -1.17 0.80 10.02
CA SER A 50 -2.62 0.56 10.00
C SER A 50 -3.12 0.17 8.61
N GLY A 51 -2.38 -0.68 7.89
CA GLY A 51 -2.82 -1.23 6.61
C GLY A 51 -3.92 -2.25 6.89
N ARG A 52 -5.13 -1.99 6.41
CA ARG A 52 -6.21 -2.97 6.40
C ARG A 52 -5.85 -4.01 5.34
N GLY A 53 -5.45 -5.21 5.77
CA GLY A 53 -4.98 -6.25 4.85
C GLY A 53 -4.45 -7.50 5.53
N ARG A 54 -4.46 -8.63 4.81
CA ARG A 54 -3.82 -9.87 5.28
C ARG A 54 -2.37 -9.86 4.80
N LEU A 55 -1.45 -9.84 5.75
CA LEU A 55 -0.03 -10.09 5.52
C LEU A 55 0.36 -11.36 6.26
N SER A 56 0.73 -12.40 5.51
CA SER A 56 1.41 -13.56 6.09
C SER A 56 2.84 -13.62 5.56
N ALA A 57 3.81 -13.63 6.48
CA ALA A 57 5.21 -13.76 6.14
C ALA A 57 5.47 -15.16 5.58
N MET A 58 6.26 -15.24 4.51
CA MET A 58 6.73 -16.52 3.98
C MET A 58 7.59 -17.24 5.03
N PRO A 59 7.44 -18.57 5.20
CA PRO A 59 8.36 -19.34 6.02
C PRO A 59 9.79 -19.25 5.47
N LYS A 60 10.74 -19.03 6.38
CA LYS A 60 12.19 -18.83 6.14
C LYS A 60 12.87 -20.00 5.41
N GLU A 61 12.21 -21.14 5.31
CA GLU A 61 12.69 -22.36 4.65
C GLU A 61 12.64 -22.30 3.11
N THR A 62 12.09 -21.20 2.55
CA THR A 62 12.35 -20.79 1.17
C THR A 62 13.62 -19.95 1.11
N GLU A 63 14.78 -20.54 1.36
CA GLU A 63 16.06 -19.90 1.04
C GLU A 63 16.23 -19.90 -0.48
N LEU A 64 15.70 -18.85 -1.11
CA LEU A 64 15.63 -18.75 -2.56
C LEU A 64 17.01 -18.42 -3.09
N LYS A 65 17.65 -19.40 -3.74
CA LYS A 65 18.79 -19.08 -4.60
C LYS A 65 18.31 -18.11 -5.68
N PRO A 66 19.04 -17.01 -5.94
CA PRO A 66 18.66 -16.07 -6.98
C PRO A 66 18.56 -16.82 -8.32
N ALA A 67 17.49 -16.53 -9.05
CA ALA A 67 17.27 -17.16 -10.36
C ALA A 67 18.42 -16.77 -11.30
N SER A 68 18.91 -17.75 -12.05
CA SER A 68 19.87 -17.56 -13.13
C SER A 68 19.21 -17.91 -14.46
N GLY A 69 19.84 -17.53 -15.58
CA GLY A 69 19.34 -17.92 -16.91
C GLY A 69 19.29 -19.45 -17.16
N ALA A 70 19.95 -20.25 -16.32
CA ALA A 70 19.91 -21.70 -16.37
C ALA A 70 18.88 -22.32 -15.41
N THR A 71 18.24 -21.52 -14.55
CA THR A 71 17.25 -22.02 -13.59
C THR A 71 15.96 -22.39 -14.33
N PRO A 72 15.51 -23.66 -14.30
CA PRO A 72 14.23 -24.03 -14.90
C PRO A 72 13.08 -23.21 -14.27
N LEU A 73 12.10 -22.78 -15.07
CA LEU A 73 10.98 -21.94 -14.58
C LEU A 73 10.27 -22.56 -13.37
N ILE A 74 10.12 -23.89 -13.36
CA ILE A 74 9.48 -24.62 -12.25
C ILE A 74 10.27 -24.53 -10.93
N ALA A 75 11.58 -24.29 -10.99
CA ALA A 75 12.45 -24.15 -9.83
C ALA A 75 12.64 -22.68 -9.40
N ILE A 76 12.11 -21.72 -10.16
CA ILE A 76 12.14 -20.30 -9.79
C ILE A 76 11.07 -20.06 -8.73
N ALA A 77 11.43 -19.27 -7.71
CA ALA A 77 10.45 -18.70 -6.82
C ALA A 77 9.94 -17.37 -7.35
N ALA A 78 8.62 -17.25 -7.31
CA ALA A 78 7.91 -16.14 -7.89
C ALA A 78 6.86 -15.60 -6.92
N ALA A 79 6.35 -14.42 -7.23
CA ALA A 79 5.11 -13.88 -6.69
C ALA A 79 4.19 -13.57 -7.86
N ALA A 80 3.00 -14.16 -7.88
CA ALA A 80 1.95 -13.71 -8.78
C ALA A 80 1.29 -12.49 -8.14
N VAL A 81 1.12 -11.41 -8.91
CA VAL A 81 0.68 -10.10 -8.44
C VAL A 81 -0.44 -9.61 -9.34
N ASP A 82 -1.41 -8.96 -8.72
CA ASP A 82 -2.50 -8.27 -9.39
C ASP A 82 -2.79 -6.94 -8.68
N THR A 83 -3.36 -5.98 -9.41
CA THR A 83 -3.63 -4.64 -8.88
C THR A 83 -4.95 -4.10 -9.37
N GLU A 84 -5.68 -3.45 -8.48
CA GLU A 84 -6.83 -2.62 -8.83
C GLU A 84 -6.45 -1.15 -8.77
N THR A 85 -7.05 -0.36 -9.66
CA THR A 85 -6.67 1.05 -9.86
C THR A 85 -7.88 1.94 -10.09
N THR A 86 -7.70 3.25 -9.90
CA THR A 86 -8.76 4.24 -10.17
C THR A 86 -9.11 4.39 -11.67
N GLY A 87 -8.36 3.75 -12.57
CA GLY A 87 -8.67 3.72 -14.00
C GLY A 87 -7.58 3.03 -14.85
N PRO A 88 -7.83 2.84 -16.16
CA PRO A 88 -6.96 2.02 -17.01
C PRO A 88 -5.68 2.74 -17.51
N ASP A 89 -5.60 4.07 -17.37
CA ASP A 89 -4.43 4.84 -17.81
C ASP A 89 -3.36 4.84 -16.71
N ALA A 90 -2.37 3.95 -16.84
CA ALA A 90 -1.26 3.80 -15.88
C ALA A 90 -0.42 5.07 -15.67
N THR A 91 -0.52 6.08 -16.55
CA THR A 91 0.18 7.37 -16.37
C THR A 91 -0.56 8.32 -15.42
N LYS A 92 -1.83 8.04 -15.12
CA LYS A 92 -2.70 8.89 -14.29
C LYS A 92 -3.29 8.16 -13.09
N ALA A 93 -3.63 6.89 -13.27
CA ALA A 93 -4.37 6.11 -12.29
C ALA A 93 -3.56 5.90 -11.00
N ARG A 94 -4.31 5.77 -9.90
CA ARG A 94 -3.78 5.48 -8.56
C ARG A 94 -4.09 4.03 -8.23
N VAL A 95 -3.16 3.33 -7.57
CA VAL A 95 -3.39 1.95 -7.10
C VAL A 95 -4.26 2.01 -5.85
N ILE A 96 -5.30 1.17 -5.81
CA ILE A 96 -6.23 1.05 -4.67
C ILE A 96 -6.17 -0.33 -4.00
N GLN A 97 -5.63 -1.34 -4.69
CA GLN A 97 -5.36 -2.65 -4.10
C GLN A 97 -4.07 -3.24 -4.68
N ILE A 98 -3.33 -3.96 -3.85
CA ILE A 98 -2.27 -4.88 -4.28
C ILE A 98 -2.57 -6.26 -3.71
N GLY A 99 -2.81 -7.22 -4.59
CA GLY A 99 -2.92 -8.65 -4.27
C GLY A 99 -1.66 -9.39 -4.70
N ALA A 100 -1.13 -10.28 -3.86
CA ALA A 100 -0.02 -11.15 -4.26
C ALA A 100 -0.04 -12.52 -3.58
N ILE A 101 0.41 -13.54 -4.31
CA ILE A 101 0.59 -14.90 -3.80
C ILE A 101 1.99 -15.44 -4.12
N GLY A 102 2.60 -16.11 -3.16
CA GLY A 102 3.91 -16.74 -3.33
C GLY A 102 3.82 -18.05 -4.10
N ILE A 103 4.78 -18.27 -5.00
CA ILE A 103 4.95 -19.51 -5.76
C ILE A 103 6.36 -20.05 -5.52
N ALA A 104 6.48 -21.34 -5.20
CA ALA A 104 7.74 -22.04 -5.08
C ALA A 104 7.62 -23.47 -5.63
N HIS A 105 8.65 -23.94 -6.34
CA HIS A 105 8.67 -25.27 -6.94
C HIS A 105 7.43 -25.56 -7.82
N GLY A 106 6.98 -24.55 -8.57
CA GLY A 106 5.79 -24.64 -9.44
C GLY A 106 4.45 -24.75 -8.70
N LYS A 107 4.42 -24.46 -7.39
CA LYS A 107 3.21 -24.55 -6.57
C LYS A 107 2.95 -23.26 -5.82
N VAL A 108 1.67 -22.94 -5.64
CA VAL A 108 1.25 -21.85 -4.74
C VAL A 108 1.59 -22.25 -3.31
N VAL A 109 2.23 -21.33 -2.59
CA VAL A 109 2.45 -21.44 -1.14
C VAL A 109 1.24 -20.79 -0.48
N GLN A 110 0.56 -21.48 0.45
CA GLN A 110 -0.72 -20.99 0.98
C GLN A 110 -0.52 -19.95 2.08
N GLU A 111 0.54 -20.06 2.86
CA GLU A 111 0.90 -19.19 4.00
C GLU A 111 1.49 -17.85 3.54
N ALA A 112 1.32 -17.54 2.27
CA ALA A 112 2.24 -16.75 1.49
C ALA A 112 1.41 -15.82 0.61
N GLN A 113 0.62 -14.97 1.27
CA GLN A 113 -0.38 -14.14 0.63
C GLN A 113 -0.31 -12.72 1.17
N LEU A 114 -0.56 -11.78 0.27
CA LEU A 114 -0.68 -10.37 0.54
C LEU A 114 -1.98 -9.87 -0.08
N ASP A 115 -2.76 -9.13 0.68
CA ASP A 115 -3.92 -8.39 0.19
C ASP A 115 -3.99 -7.07 0.93
N LEU A 116 -3.71 -5.97 0.22
CA LEU A 116 -3.64 -4.62 0.79
C LEU A 116 -4.61 -3.70 0.06
N LEU A 117 -5.49 -3.05 0.82
CA LEU A 117 -6.22 -1.88 0.37
C LEU A 117 -5.40 -0.61 0.60
N ILE A 118 -5.57 0.36 -0.29
CA ILE A 118 -4.78 1.59 -0.35
C ILE A 118 -5.73 2.77 -0.53
N ASP A 119 -5.57 3.81 0.30
CA ASP A 119 -6.23 5.09 0.09
C ASP A 119 -5.51 5.83 -1.06
N PRO A 120 -6.17 6.05 -2.22
CA PRO A 120 -5.54 6.70 -3.37
C PRO A 120 -5.36 8.22 -3.19
N GLY A 121 -5.98 8.81 -2.17
CA GLY A 121 -6.02 10.26 -1.92
C GLY A 121 -6.95 11.03 -2.87
N GLU A 122 -7.82 10.31 -3.59
CA GLU A 122 -8.82 10.83 -4.53
C GLU A 122 -10.08 9.94 -4.50
N ALA A 123 -11.20 10.45 -5.02
CA ALA A 123 -12.40 9.62 -5.14
C ALA A 123 -12.20 8.54 -6.22
N ILE A 124 -12.61 7.30 -5.92
CA ILE A 124 -12.57 6.20 -6.88
C ILE A 124 -13.68 6.44 -7.94
N PRO A 125 -13.35 6.52 -9.25
CA PRO A 125 -14.36 6.67 -10.28
C PRO A 125 -15.37 5.53 -10.28
N SER A 126 -16.65 5.86 -10.45
CA SER A 126 -17.73 4.87 -10.39
C SER A 126 -17.57 3.73 -11.41
N GLU A 127 -16.98 4.04 -12.57
CA GLU A 127 -16.69 3.10 -13.65
C GLU A 127 -15.64 2.08 -13.23
N ALA A 128 -14.64 2.49 -12.45
CA ALA A 128 -13.64 1.59 -11.89
C ALA A 128 -14.28 0.68 -10.84
N SER A 129 -15.04 1.26 -9.90
CA SER A 129 -15.79 0.49 -8.89
C SER A 129 -16.75 -0.53 -9.51
N LEU A 130 -17.34 -0.26 -10.66
CA LEU A 130 -18.20 -1.21 -11.37
C LEU A 130 -17.44 -2.44 -11.90
N VAL A 131 -16.14 -2.31 -12.16
CA VAL A 131 -15.29 -3.39 -12.66
C VAL A 131 -14.78 -4.26 -11.52
N HIS A 132 -14.14 -3.65 -10.52
CA HIS A 132 -13.43 -4.38 -9.45
C HIS A 132 -14.19 -4.44 -8.12
N GLY A 133 -15.27 -3.68 -7.96
CA GLY A 133 -16.15 -3.73 -6.78
C GLY A 133 -15.64 -3.02 -5.52
N ILE A 134 -14.54 -2.25 -5.61
CA ILE A 134 -13.94 -1.52 -4.48
C ILE A 134 -14.48 -0.09 -4.48
N THR A 135 -14.93 0.38 -3.32
CA THR A 135 -15.53 1.70 -3.12
C THR A 135 -14.68 2.59 -2.24
N ASP A 136 -14.96 3.90 -2.22
CA ASP A 136 -14.31 4.85 -1.30
C ASP A 136 -14.44 4.42 0.17
N ALA A 137 -15.55 3.75 0.53
CA ALA A 137 -15.77 3.27 1.89
C ALA A 137 -14.86 2.08 2.27
N ASP A 138 -14.46 1.26 1.29
CA ASP A 138 -13.58 0.12 1.53
C ASP A 138 -12.14 0.58 1.83
N VAL A 139 -11.70 1.64 1.16
CA VAL A 139 -10.37 2.24 1.31
C VAL A 139 -10.31 3.32 2.40
N ASP A 140 -11.44 3.68 3.01
CA ASP A 140 -11.47 4.66 4.12
C ASP A 140 -10.66 4.15 5.33
N GLY A 141 -9.65 4.94 5.71
CA GLY A 141 -8.68 4.60 6.75
C GLY A 141 -7.67 3.52 6.35
N ALA A 142 -7.58 3.14 5.07
CA ALA A 142 -6.50 2.32 4.55
C ALA A 142 -5.16 3.09 4.55
N GLY A 143 -4.07 2.35 4.36
CA GLY A 143 -2.72 2.94 4.30
C GLY A 143 -2.49 3.72 3.02
N SER A 144 -1.43 4.54 3.02
CA SER A 144 -0.99 5.23 1.80
C SER A 144 -0.25 4.28 0.86
N PHE A 145 -0.11 4.65 -0.42
CA PHE A 145 0.66 3.85 -1.38
C PHE A 145 2.10 3.58 -0.91
N PRO A 146 2.89 4.54 -0.38
CA PRO A 146 4.20 4.25 0.18
C PRO A 146 4.22 3.17 1.27
N ASP A 147 3.22 3.14 2.16
CA ASP A 147 3.12 2.15 3.22
C ASP A 147 2.81 0.75 2.66
N ALA A 148 1.92 0.69 1.68
CA ALA A 148 1.59 -0.56 0.99
C ALA A 148 2.77 -1.06 0.15
N TRP A 149 3.48 -0.16 -0.52
CA TRP A 149 4.66 -0.49 -1.32
C TRP A 149 5.77 -1.08 -0.46
N ALA A 150 6.05 -0.52 0.73
CA ALA A 150 7.04 -1.08 1.65
C ALA A 150 6.69 -2.51 2.10
N GLN A 151 5.41 -2.77 2.39
CA GLN A 151 4.92 -4.11 2.74
C GLN A 151 5.01 -5.07 1.56
N PHE A 152 4.64 -4.62 0.36
CA PHE A 152 4.75 -5.40 -0.86
C PHE A 152 6.21 -5.76 -1.18
N GLN A 153 7.13 -4.80 -1.08
CA GLN A 153 8.57 -5.04 -1.28
C GLN A 153 9.11 -6.09 -0.29
N ALA A 154 8.73 -6.00 0.98
CA ALA A 154 9.11 -7.00 1.99
C ALA A 154 8.53 -8.39 1.69
N PHE A 155 7.31 -8.45 1.15
CA PHE A 155 6.65 -9.69 0.76
C PHE A 155 7.33 -10.37 -0.44
N ILE A 156 7.64 -9.61 -1.50
CA ILE A 156 8.21 -10.17 -2.73
C ILE A 156 9.67 -10.55 -2.59
N GLY A 157 10.47 -9.80 -1.81
CA GLY A 157 11.92 -10.01 -1.71
C GLY A 157 12.59 -10.08 -3.09
N ASP A 158 13.45 -11.08 -3.30
CA ASP A 158 14.18 -11.30 -4.56
C ASP A 158 13.42 -12.18 -5.59
N ARG A 159 12.11 -12.36 -5.40
CA ARG A 159 11.29 -13.22 -6.28
C ARG A 159 11.03 -12.56 -7.62
N ILE A 160 10.86 -13.40 -8.65
CA ILE A 160 10.35 -12.93 -9.94
C ILE A 160 8.86 -12.59 -9.81
N LEU A 161 8.45 -11.44 -10.35
CA LEU A 161 7.04 -11.06 -10.42
C LEU A 161 6.39 -11.65 -11.66
N VAL A 162 5.17 -12.15 -11.49
CA VAL A 162 4.32 -12.70 -12.55
C VAL A 162 2.99 -11.97 -12.50
N GLY A 163 2.49 -11.52 -13.65
CA GLY A 163 1.20 -10.86 -13.77
C GLY A 163 0.57 -11.17 -15.13
N HIS A 164 -0.72 -10.91 -15.24
CA HIS A 164 -1.47 -10.97 -16.50
C HIS A 164 -1.95 -9.56 -16.83
N SER A 165 -1.80 -9.13 -18.08
CA SER A 165 -2.13 -7.79 -18.57
C SER A 165 -3.40 -7.76 -19.41
#